data_AF-A0A3D4MBN0-F1
#
_entry.id   AF-A0A3D4MBN0-F1
#
_cell.length_a   1.000
_cell.length_b   1.000
_cell.length_c   1.000
_cell.angle_alpha   90.00
_cell.angle_beta   90.00
_cell.angle_gamma   90.00
#
_symmetry.space_group_name_H-M   'P 1'
#
loop_
_entity.id
_entity.type
_entity.pdbx_description
1 polymer ?
#
loop_
_entity_poly.entity_id
_entity_poly.type
_entity_poly.pdbx_seq_one_letter_code
_entity_poly.pdbx_strand_id
1 'polypeptide(L)'
;MIAFSNFYESRIFRAEDVILFSCLLSVVILLIWLVYYLRNNPLKAHYPISKKYMFGEFMLLFLVFFSSATFFLTFRQGIYSQARSMTAHTDLVEEANAINLAFHFIPIDLDDFLSCRSCDSLKAREERREERLQIYEDSQKQGKSINYNYVDNEPLTYSDTLAPSYLNYCQMMILNLDEGHLINKEENSRRAVSWLKGGNKDSVRMALSRLQELLQKYEVFHRFDPIRQADSVFSSPGFMIRDWIYYNPNYDYEFVDTAGHGIINYNDLRYAIGQVEEVREGFWRYEMLIALLYYSLGAAIVLYSFRMIKARIWFAALIGTGLWAILLGLVFSLSDMEEEGVFSVFLFLFLAFLALAVWLIRGKENKFFSGLTFLWAMWSQLAVFPLIVAFVSETYKYEERVVDTVYGPTVEEVKTPLYTWINDNFENIFTFNLGLFLVLLFLIYIPLARRWQANPEQ
;
A
#
# COMPACT_ATOMS: atom_id res chain seq x y z
N MET A 1 -11.00 -28.16 -16.92
CA MET A 1 -9.64 -27.60 -16.96
C MET A 1 -9.86 -26.10 -16.91
N ILE A 2 -9.79 -25.55 -15.69
CA ILE A 2 -10.38 -24.28 -15.25
C ILE A 2 -9.19 -23.37 -14.96
N ALA A 3 -8.98 -22.30 -15.73
CA ALA A 3 -7.68 -21.66 -15.73
C ALA A 3 -7.78 -20.11 -15.75
N PHE A 4 -6.59 -19.51 -15.74
CA PHE A 4 -6.17 -18.15 -15.40
C PHE A 4 -6.93 -17.31 -14.34
N SER A 5 -8.19 -16.91 -14.51
CA SER A 5 -8.90 -16.12 -13.45
C SER A 5 -9.14 -16.98 -12.20
N ASN A 6 -9.58 -18.22 -12.41
CA ASN A 6 -9.63 -19.26 -11.38
C ASN A 6 -8.24 -19.74 -10.95
N PHE A 7 -7.17 -19.52 -11.73
CA PHE A 7 -5.82 -19.89 -11.32
C PHE A 7 -5.29 -18.97 -10.22
N TYR A 8 -5.62 -17.68 -10.28
CA TYR A 8 -5.29 -16.70 -9.23
C TYR A 8 -6.25 -16.80 -8.05
N GLU A 9 -7.57 -16.79 -8.28
CA GLU A 9 -8.53 -16.96 -7.18
C GLU A 9 -8.35 -18.32 -6.48
N SER A 10 -8.29 -19.45 -7.19
CA SER A 10 -8.18 -20.76 -6.51
C SER A 10 -6.83 -21.04 -5.85
N ARG A 11 -5.75 -20.30 -6.17
CA ARG A 11 -4.48 -20.36 -5.44
C ARG A 11 -4.36 -19.33 -4.32
N ILE A 12 -4.96 -18.15 -4.45
CA ILE A 12 -5.01 -17.15 -3.38
C ILE A 12 -6.00 -17.59 -2.29
N PHE A 13 -7.17 -18.15 -2.64
CA PHE A 13 -8.09 -18.76 -1.67
C PHE A 13 -7.55 -20.07 -1.06
N ARG A 14 -6.63 -20.79 -1.73
CA ARG A 14 -5.83 -21.84 -1.08
C ARG A 14 -4.58 -21.33 -0.36
N ALA A 15 -4.20 -20.07 -0.53
CA ALA A 15 -3.07 -19.50 0.17
C ALA A 15 -3.40 -19.34 1.65
N GLU A 16 -4.65 -19.12 2.03
CA GLU A 16 -5.07 -19.06 3.45
C GLU A 16 -4.71 -20.36 4.19
N ASP A 17 -5.02 -21.52 3.60
CA ASP A 17 -4.66 -22.82 4.18
C ASP A 17 -3.14 -23.00 4.27
N VAL A 18 -2.39 -22.55 3.25
CA VAL A 18 -0.93 -22.63 3.23
C VAL A 18 -0.30 -21.62 4.21
N ILE A 19 -0.88 -20.43 4.36
CA ILE A 19 -0.51 -19.42 5.35
C ILE A 19 -0.68 -20.02 6.73
N LEU A 20 -1.88 -20.52 7.01
CA LEU A 20 -2.22 -21.09 8.31
C LEU A 20 -1.33 -22.27 8.64
N PHE A 21 -1.12 -23.19 7.69
CA PHE A 21 -0.20 -24.32 7.87
C PHE A 21 1.25 -23.85 8.10
N SER A 22 1.74 -22.89 7.32
CA SER A 22 3.10 -22.34 7.45
C SER A 22 3.30 -21.63 8.79
N CYS A 23 2.31 -20.87 9.24
CA CYS A 23 2.29 -20.21 10.54
C CYS A 23 2.28 -21.23 11.68
N LEU A 24 1.40 -22.24 11.62
CA LEU A 24 1.34 -23.33 12.61
C LEU A 24 2.66 -24.08 12.70
N LEU A 25 3.25 -24.46 11.56
CA LEU A 25 4.53 -25.16 11.52
C LEU A 25 5.65 -24.30 12.12
N SER A 26 5.69 -23.02 11.77
CA SER A 26 6.67 -22.06 12.32
C SER A 26 6.51 -21.92 13.83
N VAL A 27 5.28 -21.83 14.34
CA VAL A 27 5.00 -21.80 15.79
C VAL A 27 5.47 -23.07 16.49
N VAL A 28 5.19 -24.26 15.93
CA VAL A 28 5.62 -25.54 16.53
C VAL A 28 7.14 -25.64 16.58
N ILE A 29 7.84 -25.30 15.49
CA ILE A 29 9.31 -25.28 15.43
C ILE A 29 9.87 -24.28 16.45
N LEU A 30 9.30 -23.08 16.52
CA LEU A 30 9.70 -22.06 17.49
C LEU A 30 9.47 -22.54 18.93
N LEU A 31 8.36 -23.21 19.24
CA LEU A 31 8.09 -23.74 20.58
C LEU A 31 9.10 -24.82 20.99
N ILE A 32 9.39 -25.78 20.11
CA ILE A 32 10.38 -26.83 20.36
C ILE A 32 11.76 -26.20 20.60
N TRP A 33 12.16 -25.28 19.72
CA TRP A 33 13.42 -24.55 19.87
C TRP A 33 13.45 -23.71 21.14
N LEU A 34 12.35 -23.04 21.49
CA LEU A 34 12.23 -22.22 22.70
C LEU A 34 12.39 -23.06 23.97
N VAL A 35 11.77 -24.25 24.03
CA VAL A 35 11.95 -25.18 25.16
C VAL A 35 13.42 -25.57 25.32
N TYR A 36 14.09 -25.93 24.22
CA TYR A 36 15.51 -26.24 24.23
C TYR A 36 16.36 -25.04 24.66
N TYR A 37 16.06 -23.86 24.10
CA TYR A 37 16.78 -22.62 24.37
C TYR A 37 16.65 -22.15 25.82
N LEU A 38 15.44 -22.23 26.39
CA LEU A 38 15.17 -21.84 27.77
C LEU A 38 15.78 -22.81 28.79
N ARG A 39 15.86 -24.10 28.45
CA ARG A 39 16.52 -25.13 29.28
C ARG A 39 18.04 -24.91 29.34
N ASN A 40 18.64 -24.46 28.25
CA ASN A 40 20.08 -24.27 28.13
C ASN A 40 20.48 -22.79 28.28
N ASN A 41 20.27 -22.23 29.49
CA ASN A 41 20.53 -20.82 29.76
C ASN A 41 21.84 -20.58 30.55
N PRO A 42 22.99 -20.33 29.87
CA PRO A 42 24.25 -19.99 30.54
C PRO A 42 24.22 -18.68 31.34
N LEU A 43 23.31 -17.74 31.02
CA LEU A 43 23.20 -16.44 31.72
C LEU A 43 22.68 -16.58 33.16
N LYS A 44 22.00 -17.68 33.48
CA LYS A 44 21.53 -17.96 34.86
C LYS A 44 22.59 -18.63 35.74
N ALA A 45 23.64 -19.20 35.14
CA ALA A 45 24.65 -19.98 35.86
C ALA A 45 25.86 -19.16 36.35
N HIS A 46 25.72 -17.82 36.43
CA HIS A 46 26.75 -16.88 36.94
C HIS A 46 28.12 -16.97 36.24
N TYR A 47 28.18 -17.53 35.04
CA TYR A 47 29.42 -17.58 34.27
C TYR A 47 29.84 -16.17 33.81
N PRO A 48 31.14 -15.86 33.84
CA PRO A 48 31.65 -14.59 33.32
C PRO A 48 31.51 -14.57 31.80
N ILE A 49 30.44 -13.92 31.31
CA ILE A 49 30.13 -13.85 29.88
C ILE A 49 30.59 -12.50 29.31
N SER A 50 31.19 -12.53 28.12
CA SER A 50 31.68 -11.34 27.42
C SER A 50 30.54 -10.57 26.74
N LYS A 51 30.71 -9.24 26.54
CA LYS A 51 29.72 -8.42 25.82
C LYS A 51 29.46 -8.94 24.40
N LYS A 52 30.51 -9.39 23.71
CA LYS A 52 30.44 -9.93 22.34
C LYS A 52 29.62 -11.21 22.29
N TYR A 53 29.76 -12.09 23.28
CA TYR A 53 28.95 -13.29 23.37
C TYR A 53 27.47 -12.95 23.53
N MET A 54 27.14 -12.02 24.42
CA MET A 54 25.75 -11.59 24.68
C MET A 54 25.11 -10.97 23.42
N PHE A 55 25.87 -10.17 22.68
CA PHE A 55 25.43 -9.63 21.39
C PHE A 55 25.26 -10.72 20.32
N GLY A 56 26.18 -11.70 20.26
CA GLY A 56 26.06 -12.84 19.36
C GLY A 56 24.84 -13.71 19.66
N GLU A 57 24.51 -13.91 20.94
CA GLU A 57 23.28 -14.59 21.36
C GLU A 57 22.04 -13.82 20.88
N PHE A 58 22.02 -12.50 21.03
CA PHE A 58 20.94 -11.66 20.49
C PHE A 58 20.82 -11.76 18.97
N MET A 59 21.93 -11.74 18.22
CA MET A 59 21.92 -11.90 16.76
C MET A 59 21.35 -13.25 16.34
N LEU A 60 21.65 -14.31 17.09
CA LEU A 60 21.11 -15.64 16.83
C LEU A 60 19.60 -15.69 17.09
N LEU A 61 19.12 -15.05 18.16
CA LEU A 61 17.68 -14.89 18.42
C LEU A 61 16.98 -14.18 17.26
N PHE A 62 17.55 -13.04 16.83
CA PHE A 62 17.04 -12.27 15.70
C PHE A 62 16.96 -13.11 14.43
N LEU A 63 18.02 -13.85 14.10
CA LEU A 63 18.06 -14.70 12.91
C LEU A 63 17.00 -15.81 12.95
N VAL A 64 16.78 -16.42 14.11
CA VAL A 64 15.75 -17.46 14.29
C VAL A 64 14.35 -16.89 14.05
N PHE A 65 14.02 -15.75 14.66
CA PHE A 65 12.72 -15.10 14.44
C PHE A 65 12.54 -14.65 12.98
N PHE A 66 13.58 -14.06 12.38
CA PHE A 66 13.56 -13.65 10.98
C PHE A 66 13.32 -14.85 10.05
N SER A 67 14.07 -15.93 10.23
CA SER A 67 13.91 -17.15 9.44
C SER A 67 12.49 -17.72 9.58
N SER A 68 11.95 -17.74 10.80
CA SER A 68 10.59 -18.23 11.06
C SER A 68 9.52 -17.37 10.40
N ALA A 69 9.67 -16.05 10.39
CA ALA A 69 8.72 -15.13 9.76
C ALA A 69 8.78 -15.20 8.22
N THR A 70 9.96 -15.49 7.65
CA THR A 70 10.14 -15.60 6.19
C THR A 70 9.70 -16.93 5.57
N PHE A 71 9.36 -17.94 6.39
CA PHE A 71 9.04 -19.29 5.89
C PHE A 71 7.87 -19.28 4.89
N PHE A 72 6.75 -18.65 5.27
CA PHE A 72 5.59 -18.51 4.38
C PHE A 72 5.90 -17.69 3.11
N LEU A 73 6.79 -16.71 3.22
CA LEU A 73 7.14 -15.81 2.13
C LEU A 73 7.88 -16.52 1.00
N THR A 74 8.64 -17.55 1.35
CA THR A 74 9.34 -18.39 0.37
C THR A 74 8.36 -19.13 -0.54
N PHE A 75 7.22 -19.58 0.00
CA PHE A 75 6.15 -20.19 -0.79
C PHE A 75 5.51 -19.18 -1.75
N ARG A 76 5.15 -17.98 -1.26
CA ARG A 76 4.60 -16.91 -2.12
C ARG A 76 5.58 -16.50 -3.20
N GLN A 77 6.86 -16.35 -2.87
CA GLN A 77 7.91 -16.05 -3.84
C GLN A 77 7.97 -17.11 -4.95
N GLY A 78 7.76 -18.40 -4.62
CA GLY A 78 7.67 -19.48 -5.60
C GLY A 78 6.50 -19.30 -6.58
N ILE A 79 5.33 -18.87 -6.09
CA ILE A 79 4.17 -18.55 -6.94
C ILE A 79 4.48 -17.37 -7.86
N TYR A 80 5.05 -16.28 -7.34
CA TYR A 80 5.44 -15.12 -8.16
C TYR A 80 6.46 -15.51 -9.23
N SER A 81 7.44 -16.35 -8.89
CA SER A 81 8.46 -16.81 -9.83
C SER A 81 7.85 -17.66 -10.96
N GLN A 82 6.87 -18.51 -10.63
CA GLN A 82 6.12 -19.28 -11.62
C GLN A 82 5.25 -18.39 -12.51
N ALA A 83 4.53 -17.43 -11.91
CA ALA A 83 3.71 -16.49 -12.66
C ALA A 83 4.58 -15.66 -13.62
N ARG A 84 5.73 -15.19 -13.15
CA ARG A 84 6.68 -14.39 -13.94
C ARG A 84 7.24 -15.18 -15.12
N SER A 85 7.52 -16.47 -14.94
CA SER A 85 7.99 -17.30 -16.05
C SER A 85 6.90 -17.56 -17.09
N MET A 86 5.64 -17.70 -16.66
CA MET A 86 4.50 -17.84 -17.57
C MET A 86 4.18 -16.57 -18.36
N THR A 87 4.51 -15.39 -17.83
CA THR A 87 4.19 -14.08 -18.44
C THR A 87 5.40 -13.37 -19.05
N ALA A 88 6.55 -14.04 -19.12
CA ALA A 88 7.82 -13.46 -19.57
C ALA A 88 7.80 -12.96 -21.02
N HIS A 89 6.96 -13.57 -21.87
CA HIS A 89 6.85 -13.22 -23.30
C HIS A 89 5.66 -12.31 -23.63
N THR A 90 4.89 -11.90 -22.61
CA THR A 90 3.76 -10.99 -22.80
C THR A 90 4.28 -9.59 -23.10
N ASP A 91 3.79 -8.93 -24.14
CA ASP A 91 3.99 -7.49 -24.33
C ASP A 91 2.80 -6.75 -23.73
N LEU A 92 2.93 -6.31 -22.48
CA LEU A 92 1.82 -5.67 -21.76
C LEU A 92 1.38 -4.36 -22.42
N VAL A 93 2.31 -3.62 -23.02
CA VAL A 93 2.00 -2.34 -23.67
C VAL A 93 1.20 -2.59 -24.94
N GLU A 94 1.61 -3.55 -25.76
CA GLU A 94 0.87 -3.95 -26.95
C GLU A 94 -0.54 -4.44 -26.59
N GLU A 95 -0.65 -5.31 -25.59
CA GLU A 95 -1.92 -5.88 -25.17
C GLU A 95 -2.85 -4.85 -24.52
N ALA A 96 -2.33 -3.96 -23.66
CA ALA A 96 -3.10 -2.85 -23.09
C ALA A 96 -3.59 -1.87 -24.17
N ASN A 97 -2.75 -1.54 -25.15
CA ASN A 97 -3.14 -0.70 -26.27
C ASN A 97 -4.21 -1.37 -27.14
N ALA A 98 -4.11 -2.68 -27.38
CA ALA A 98 -5.12 -3.45 -28.11
C ALA A 98 -6.47 -3.46 -27.37
N ILE A 99 -6.44 -3.64 -26.04
CA ILE A 99 -7.61 -3.55 -25.16
C ILE A 99 -8.22 -2.15 -25.24
N ASN A 100 -7.44 -1.10 -24.98
CA ASN A 100 -7.91 0.29 -25.01
C ASN A 100 -8.55 0.67 -26.35
N LEU A 101 -8.00 0.20 -27.47
CA LEU A 101 -8.58 0.42 -28.79
C LEU A 101 -9.89 -0.35 -29.01
N ALA A 102 -9.94 -1.62 -28.61
CA ALA A 102 -11.12 -2.45 -28.81
C ALA A 102 -12.33 -1.93 -28.01
N PHE A 103 -12.13 -1.42 -26.80
CA PHE A 103 -13.21 -0.91 -25.96
C PHE A 103 -13.89 0.36 -26.51
N HIS A 104 -13.24 1.08 -27.44
CA HIS A 104 -13.89 2.14 -28.22
C HIS A 104 -15.11 1.63 -29.02
N PHE A 105 -15.20 0.32 -29.26
CA PHE A 105 -16.27 -0.31 -30.02
C PHE A 105 -17.17 -1.20 -29.14
N ILE A 106 -17.06 -1.09 -27.81
CA ILE A 106 -17.77 -1.93 -26.84
C ILE A 106 -18.55 -1.02 -25.90
N PRO A 107 -19.85 -0.85 -26.12
CA PRO A 107 -20.70 0.00 -25.29
C PRO A 107 -21.10 -0.73 -24.02
N ILE A 108 -20.23 -0.67 -23.00
CA ILE A 108 -20.48 -1.21 -21.66
C ILE A 108 -21.25 -0.20 -20.81
N ASP A 109 -20.76 1.04 -20.78
CA ASP A 109 -21.43 2.19 -20.18
C ASP A 109 -21.78 3.18 -21.29
N LEU A 110 -23.08 3.47 -21.46
CA LEU A 110 -23.55 4.37 -22.52
C LEU A 110 -23.15 5.83 -22.26
N ASP A 111 -22.91 6.21 -21.00
CA ASP A 111 -22.52 7.56 -20.65
C ASP A 111 -21.16 7.93 -21.28
N ASP A 112 -20.25 6.97 -21.40
CA ASP A 112 -18.94 7.15 -22.04
C ASP A 112 -19.03 7.47 -23.55
N PHE A 113 -20.19 7.24 -24.17
CA PHE A 113 -20.44 7.46 -25.59
C PHE A 113 -21.33 8.69 -25.86
N LEU A 114 -21.62 9.47 -24.83
CA LEU A 114 -22.33 10.75 -24.98
C LEU A 114 -21.40 11.79 -25.60
N SER A 115 -21.97 12.70 -26.40
CA SER A 115 -21.18 13.73 -27.08
C SER A 115 -20.37 14.61 -26.13
N CYS A 116 -20.86 14.87 -24.93
CA CYS A 116 -20.16 15.63 -23.89
C CYS A 116 -18.91 14.90 -23.33
N ARG A 117 -18.77 13.60 -23.57
CA ARG A 117 -17.60 12.78 -23.22
C ARG A 117 -16.61 12.59 -24.37
N SER A 118 -16.88 13.15 -25.55
CA SER A 118 -15.93 13.14 -26.68
C SER A 118 -14.62 13.84 -26.34
N CYS A 119 -13.51 13.39 -26.94
CA CYS A 119 -12.20 13.98 -26.68
C CYS A 119 -12.17 15.49 -26.97
N ASP A 120 -12.82 15.93 -28.04
CA ASP A 120 -12.93 17.35 -28.37
C ASP A 120 -13.70 18.14 -27.30
N SER A 121 -14.78 17.56 -26.76
CA SER A 121 -15.56 18.21 -25.70
C SER A 121 -14.81 18.26 -24.38
N LEU A 122 -14.11 17.19 -24.02
CA LEU A 122 -13.27 17.13 -22.82
C LEU A 122 -12.11 18.11 -22.93
N LYS A 123 -11.41 18.14 -24.08
CA LYS A 123 -10.32 19.08 -24.32
C LYS A 123 -10.77 20.53 -24.28
N ALA A 124 -11.88 20.86 -24.95
CA ALA A 124 -12.42 22.21 -24.92
C ALA A 124 -12.83 22.63 -23.49
N ARG A 125 -13.27 21.69 -22.65
CA ARG A 125 -13.56 21.93 -21.24
C ARG A 125 -12.27 22.16 -20.43
N GLU A 126 -11.23 21.38 -20.68
CA GLU A 126 -9.90 21.58 -20.07
C GLU A 126 -9.33 22.95 -20.46
N GLU A 127 -9.37 23.34 -21.73
CA GLU A 127 -8.93 24.66 -22.22
C GLU A 127 -9.74 25.80 -21.56
N ARG A 128 -11.07 25.70 -21.52
CA ARG A 128 -11.91 26.70 -20.82
C ARG A 128 -11.61 26.75 -19.33
N ARG A 129 -11.29 25.62 -18.70
CA ARG A 129 -10.90 25.57 -17.28
C ARG A 129 -9.57 26.29 -17.08
N GLU A 130 -8.58 26.06 -17.94
CA GLU A 130 -7.28 26.75 -17.90
C GLU A 130 -7.42 28.26 -18.11
N GLU A 131 -8.23 28.70 -19.09
CA GLU A 131 -8.53 30.12 -19.29
C GLU A 131 -9.18 30.75 -18.05
N ARG A 132 -10.16 30.06 -17.44
CA ARG A 132 -10.80 30.53 -16.21
C ARG A 132 -9.82 30.56 -15.04
N LEU A 133 -8.90 29.61 -14.96
CA LEU A 133 -7.84 29.57 -13.95
C LEU A 133 -6.87 30.74 -14.13
N GLN A 134 -6.49 31.06 -15.37
CA GLN A 134 -5.63 32.21 -15.66
C GLN A 134 -6.30 33.54 -15.32
N ILE A 135 -7.58 33.72 -15.71
CA ILE A 135 -8.38 34.90 -15.34
C ILE A 135 -8.48 35.04 -13.82
N TYR A 136 -8.65 33.91 -13.12
CA TYR A 136 -8.66 33.87 -11.67
C TYR A 136 -7.33 34.35 -11.08
N GLU A 137 -6.20 33.78 -11.50
CA GLU A 137 -4.85 34.15 -11.03
C GLU A 137 -4.49 35.61 -11.30
N ASP A 138 -4.82 36.13 -12.50
CA ASP A 138 -4.55 37.52 -12.86
C ASP A 138 -5.42 38.50 -12.07
N SER A 139 -6.64 38.09 -11.74
CA SER A 139 -7.52 38.88 -10.89
C SER A 139 -7.04 38.91 -9.44
N GLN A 140 -6.43 37.82 -8.95
CA GLN A 140 -5.77 37.79 -7.65
C GLN A 140 -4.61 38.78 -7.56
N LYS A 141 -3.72 38.78 -8.55
CA LYS A 141 -2.59 39.73 -8.62
C LYS A 141 -3.03 41.20 -8.66
N GLN A 142 -4.26 41.47 -9.11
CA GLN A 142 -4.85 42.81 -9.17
C GLN A 142 -5.68 43.17 -7.92
N GLY A 143 -5.74 42.31 -6.90
CA GLY A 143 -6.54 42.51 -5.70
C GLY A 143 -8.06 42.46 -5.94
N LYS A 144 -8.51 41.77 -7.00
CA LYS A 144 -9.92 41.61 -7.37
C LYS A 144 -10.46 40.25 -6.91
N SER A 145 -11.70 40.26 -6.39
CA SER A 145 -12.41 39.07 -5.96
C SER A 145 -13.22 38.40 -7.09
N ILE A 146 -12.76 37.27 -7.67
CA ILE A 146 -13.53 36.43 -8.63
C ILE A 146 -13.73 34.97 -8.17
N ASN A 147 -14.91 34.58 -7.66
CA ASN A 147 -15.21 33.24 -7.09
C ASN A 147 -14.54 32.03 -7.78
N TYR A 148 -13.76 31.21 -7.06
CA TYR A 148 -13.12 30.00 -7.60
C TYR A 148 -14.12 28.96 -8.13
N ASN A 149 -15.36 28.94 -7.62
CA ASN A 149 -16.43 28.11 -8.17
C ASN A 149 -16.77 28.45 -9.63
N TYR A 150 -16.34 29.62 -10.14
CA TYR A 150 -16.39 29.96 -11.56
C TYR A 150 -15.45 29.08 -12.41
N VAL A 151 -14.33 28.62 -11.84
CA VAL A 151 -13.32 27.79 -12.54
C VAL A 151 -13.80 26.35 -12.72
N ASP A 152 -14.36 25.75 -11.66
CA ASP A 152 -14.65 24.30 -11.62
C ASP A 152 -16.11 23.92 -11.96
N ASN A 153 -17.09 24.80 -11.73
CA ASN A 153 -18.51 24.47 -11.93
C ASN A 153 -19.00 24.74 -13.36
N GLU A 154 -18.46 24.02 -14.34
CA GLU A 154 -19.12 23.88 -15.63
C GLU A 154 -20.04 22.65 -15.57
N PRO A 155 -21.37 22.82 -15.41
CA PRO A 155 -22.28 21.69 -15.39
C PRO A 155 -22.17 20.96 -16.73
N LEU A 156 -22.07 19.63 -16.69
CA LEU A 156 -22.31 18.81 -17.88
C LEU A 156 -23.69 19.21 -18.38
N THR A 157 -23.75 19.91 -19.51
CA THR A 157 -25.02 20.22 -20.14
C THR A 157 -25.49 18.90 -20.74
N TYR A 158 -26.16 18.10 -19.91
CA TYR A 158 -26.81 16.87 -20.31
C TYR A 158 -27.97 17.31 -21.19
N SER A 159 -27.70 17.43 -22.48
CA SER A 159 -28.76 17.60 -23.44
C SER A 159 -29.37 16.22 -23.59
N ASP A 160 -30.54 16.00 -22.97
CA ASP A 160 -31.36 14.77 -23.05
C ASP A 160 -31.70 14.34 -24.51
N THR A 161 -31.21 15.06 -25.51
CA THR A 161 -31.45 14.87 -26.94
C THR A 161 -30.30 14.21 -27.70
N LEU A 162 -29.12 13.98 -27.09
CA LEU A 162 -27.96 13.45 -27.80
C LEU A 162 -27.78 11.94 -27.56
N ALA A 163 -28.21 11.15 -28.55
CA ALA A 163 -28.05 9.70 -28.54
C ALA A 163 -26.56 9.28 -28.48
N PRO A 164 -26.22 8.24 -27.71
CA PRO A 164 -24.84 7.75 -27.60
C PRO A 164 -24.32 7.24 -28.95
N SER A 165 -23.06 7.54 -29.26
CA SER A 165 -22.42 7.19 -30.53
C SER A 165 -20.99 6.73 -30.31
N TYR A 166 -20.57 5.73 -31.08
CA TYR A 166 -19.18 5.27 -31.13
C TYR A 166 -18.18 6.38 -31.49
N LEU A 167 -18.64 7.49 -32.10
CA LEU A 167 -17.78 8.63 -32.41
C LEU A 167 -17.33 9.42 -31.18
N ASN A 168 -18.00 9.25 -30.04
CA ASN A 168 -17.83 10.11 -28.87
C ASN A 168 -17.00 9.48 -27.75
N TYR A 169 -16.47 8.27 -27.91
CA TYR A 169 -15.74 7.60 -26.85
C TYR A 169 -14.33 8.22 -26.65
N CYS A 170 -13.99 8.53 -25.40
CA CYS A 170 -12.70 9.10 -25.03
C CYS A 170 -12.19 8.61 -23.66
N GLN A 171 -12.18 7.29 -23.46
CA GLN A 171 -11.65 6.68 -22.25
C GLN A 171 -10.50 5.71 -22.55
N MET A 172 -9.74 5.37 -21.52
CA MET A 172 -8.79 4.26 -21.54
C MET A 172 -9.20 3.27 -20.44
N MET A 173 -9.25 1.99 -20.79
CA MET A 173 -9.58 0.92 -19.84
C MET A 173 -8.39 0.58 -18.95
N ILE A 174 -7.20 0.50 -19.55
CA ILE A 174 -5.93 0.37 -18.86
C ILE A 174 -5.29 1.76 -18.87
N LEU A 175 -5.26 2.39 -17.70
CA LEU A 175 -4.88 3.79 -17.54
C LEU A 175 -3.37 3.98 -17.49
N ASN A 176 -2.68 3.11 -16.75
CA ASN A 176 -1.25 3.20 -16.50
C ASN A 176 -0.63 1.80 -16.61
N LEU A 177 0.60 1.79 -17.10
CA LEU A 177 1.56 0.70 -16.94
C LEU A 177 2.90 1.34 -16.55
N ASP A 178 3.65 0.70 -15.66
CA ASP A 178 4.97 1.16 -15.23
C ASP A 178 6.01 1.03 -16.37
N GLU A 179 5.80 0.07 -17.28
CA GLU A 179 6.65 -0.15 -18.44
C GLU A 179 6.03 0.42 -19.73
N GLY A 180 6.74 1.37 -20.36
CA GLY A 180 6.48 1.81 -21.73
C GLY A 180 5.42 2.90 -21.91
N HIS A 181 5.17 3.29 -23.16
CA HIS A 181 4.24 4.36 -23.50
C HIS A 181 2.92 3.78 -23.99
N LEU A 182 1.88 3.90 -23.18
CA LEU A 182 0.50 3.69 -23.61
C LEU A 182 0.10 4.79 -24.61
N ILE A 183 -0.63 4.39 -25.63
CA ILE A 183 -1.24 5.34 -26.57
C ILE A 183 -2.26 6.16 -25.78
N ASN A 184 -2.13 7.48 -25.80
CA ASN A 184 -3.05 8.36 -25.09
C ASN A 184 -4.49 8.27 -25.64
N LYS A 185 -5.45 8.68 -24.81
CA LYS A 185 -6.89 8.60 -25.11
C LYS A 185 -7.26 9.33 -26.41
N GLU A 186 -6.60 10.45 -26.72
CA GLU A 186 -6.87 11.27 -27.91
C GLU A 186 -6.39 10.62 -29.20
N GLU A 187 -5.19 10.04 -29.22
CA GLU A 187 -4.65 9.31 -30.37
C GLU A 187 -5.46 8.04 -30.62
N ASN A 188 -5.81 7.32 -29.55
CA ASN A 188 -6.64 6.12 -29.64
C ASN A 188 -8.04 6.45 -30.21
N SER A 189 -8.68 7.52 -29.70
CA SER A 189 -9.96 8.01 -30.21
C SER A 189 -9.87 8.48 -31.66
N ARG A 190 -8.84 9.24 -32.04
CA ARG A 190 -8.61 9.67 -33.43
C ARG A 190 -8.47 8.49 -34.38
N ARG A 191 -7.73 7.46 -33.99
CA ARG A 191 -7.58 6.23 -34.79
C ARG A 191 -8.91 5.51 -34.98
N ALA A 192 -9.67 5.32 -33.91
CA ALA A 192 -10.96 4.65 -33.96
C ALA A 192 -12.00 5.43 -34.78
N VAL A 193 -12.11 6.75 -34.58
CA VAL A 193 -12.99 7.64 -35.35
C VAL A 193 -12.61 7.65 -36.84
N SER A 194 -11.32 7.61 -37.17
CA SER A 194 -10.84 7.48 -38.55
C SER A 194 -11.32 6.18 -39.20
N TRP A 195 -11.31 5.07 -38.46
CA TRP A 195 -11.84 3.79 -38.95
C TRP A 195 -13.34 3.82 -39.17
N LEU A 196 -14.09 4.44 -38.26
CA LEU A 196 -15.55 4.60 -38.39
C LEU A 196 -15.88 5.42 -39.65
N LYS A 197 -15.33 6.64 -39.76
CA LYS A 197 -15.58 7.55 -40.88
C LYS A 197 -15.10 7.00 -42.23
N GLY A 198 -13.99 6.26 -42.22
CA GLY A 198 -13.44 5.60 -43.42
C GLY A 198 -14.18 4.33 -43.85
N GLY A 199 -15.15 3.84 -43.06
CA GLY A 199 -15.83 2.58 -43.35
C GLY A 199 -14.95 1.33 -43.17
N ASN A 200 -13.88 1.43 -42.37
CA ASN A 200 -12.88 0.36 -42.17
C ASN A 200 -13.38 -0.71 -41.20
N LYS A 201 -14.46 -1.39 -41.59
CA LYS A 201 -15.13 -2.42 -40.78
C LYS A 201 -14.21 -3.59 -40.42
N ASP A 202 -13.31 -3.98 -41.32
CA ASP A 202 -12.37 -5.07 -41.07
C ASP A 202 -11.34 -4.71 -39.99
N SER A 203 -10.92 -3.45 -39.89
CA SER A 203 -10.03 -2.97 -38.82
C SER A 203 -10.72 -3.02 -37.46
N VAL A 204 -11.99 -2.62 -37.39
CA VAL A 204 -12.81 -2.74 -36.17
C VAL A 204 -12.97 -4.20 -35.77
N ARG A 205 -13.30 -5.07 -36.73
CA ARG A 205 -13.41 -6.52 -36.48
C ARG A 205 -12.10 -7.11 -35.96
N MET A 206 -10.97 -6.71 -36.53
CA MET A 206 -9.64 -7.18 -36.11
C MET A 206 -9.32 -6.76 -34.67
N ALA A 207 -9.59 -5.50 -34.29
CA ALA A 207 -9.41 -5.03 -32.92
C ALA A 207 -10.28 -5.80 -31.92
N LEU A 208 -11.55 -6.05 -32.26
CA LEU A 208 -12.47 -6.82 -31.42
C LEU A 208 -12.07 -8.31 -31.33
N SER A 209 -11.55 -8.89 -32.41
CA SER A 209 -11.04 -10.27 -32.42
C SER A 209 -9.80 -10.39 -31.55
N ARG A 210 -8.90 -9.40 -31.63
CA ARG A 210 -7.72 -9.31 -30.77
C ARG A 210 -8.12 -9.23 -29.29
N LEU A 211 -9.16 -8.44 -28.96
CA LEU A 211 -9.68 -8.43 -27.59
C LEU A 211 -10.20 -9.82 -27.17
N GLN A 212 -10.94 -10.51 -28.03
CA GLN A 212 -11.42 -11.86 -27.71
C GLN A 212 -10.26 -12.84 -27.45
N GLU A 213 -9.18 -12.78 -28.24
CA GLU A 213 -7.97 -13.56 -27.99
C GLU A 213 -7.37 -13.25 -26.61
N LEU A 214 -7.33 -11.98 -26.21
CA LEU A 214 -6.81 -11.57 -24.89
C LEU A 214 -7.73 -12.02 -23.76
N LEU A 215 -9.05 -11.90 -23.92
CA LEU A 215 -10.03 -12.45 -22.97
C LEU A 215 -9.86 -13.96 -22.81
N GLN A 216 -9.56 -14.69 -23.88
CA GLN A 216 -9.25 -16.13 -23.82
C GLN A 216 -7.89 -16.40 -23.16
N LYS A 217 -6.85 -15.64 -23.51
CA LYS A 217 -5.51 -15.75 -22.94
C LYS A 217 -5.51 -15.58 -21.41
N TYR A 218 -6.28 -14.61 -20.93
CA TYR A 218 -6.44 -14.31 -19.50
C TYR A 218 -7.62 -15.04 -18.87
N GLU A 219 -8.30 -15.88 -19.64
CA GLU A 219 -9.43 -16.69 -19.21
C GLU A 219 -10.52 -15.90 -18.49
N VAL A 220 -10.74 -14.69 -18.98
CA VAL A 220 -11.80 -13.79 -18.55
C VAL A 220 -13.11 -14.31 -19.12
N PHE A 221 -14.11 -14.44 -18.26
CA PHE A 221 -15.43 -14.85 -18.71
C PHE A 221 -15.99 -13.84 -19.70
N HIS A 222 -16.39 -14.34 -20.87
CA HIS A 222 -17.00 -13.53 -21.91
C HIS A 222 -18.00 -14.35 -22.73
N ARG A 223 -19.03 -13.68 -23.19
CA ARG A 223 -19.96 -14.13 -24.22
C ARG A 223 -20.04 -13.01 -25.24
N PHE A 224 -19.04 -12.95 -26.11
CA PHE A 224 -18.82 -11.83 -27.02
C PHE A 224 -18.49 -12.37 -28.42
N ASP A 225 -19.13 -11.83 -29.44
CA ASP A 225 -18.88 -12.15 -30.85
C ASP A 225 -18.32 -10.91 -31.56
N PRO A 226 -17.02 -10.90 -31.92
CA PRO A 226 -16.38 -9.77 -32.60
C PRO A 226 -17.04 -9.38 -33.91
N ILE A 227 -17.56 -10.36 -34.67
CA ILE A 227 -18.15 -10.12 -36.00
C ILE A 227 -19.48 -9.41 -35.82
N ARG A 228 -20.35 -9.96 -34.96
CA ARG A 228 -21.66 -9.35 -34.66
C ARG A 228 -21.51 -7.95 -34.07
N GLN A 229 -20.55 -7.74 -33.17
CA GLN A 229 -20.30 -6.42 -32.61
C GLN A 229 -19.79 -5.43 -33.66
N ALA A 230 -18.83 -5.83 -34.50
CA ALA A 230 -18.37 -5.00 -35.61
C ALA A 230 -19.51 -4.67 -36.59
N ASP A 231 -20.43 -5.60 -36.83
CA ASP A 231 -21.62 -5.35 -37.66
C ASP A 231 -22.55 -4.31 -37.01
N SER A 232 -22.78 -4.39 -35.69
CA SER A 232 -23.63 -3.45 -34.94
C SER A 232 -23.07 -2.02 -34.97
N VAL A 233 -21.75 -1.84 -34.86
CA VAL A 233 -21.08 -0.53 -34.92
C VAL A 233 -21.43 0.26 -36.18
N PHE A 234 -21.56 -0.42 -37.33
CA PHE A 234 -21.86 0.19 -38.63
C PHE A 234 -23.34 0.09 -39.03
N SER A 235 -24.22 -0.38 -38.14
CA SER A 235 -25.63 -0.66 -38.45
C SER A 235 -26.53 0.58 -38.51
N SER A 236 -26.10 1.69 -37.90
CA SER A 236 -26.89 2.92 -37.78
C SER A 236 -26.17 4.13 -38.42
N PRO A 237 -26.91 5.05 -39.06
CA PRO A 237 -26.37 6.35 -39.43
C PRO A 237 -25.76 7.07 -38.22
N GLY A 238 -24.63 7.74 -38.43
CA GLY A 238 -23.91 8.45 -37.35
C GLY A 238 -23.30 7.55 -36.28
N PHE A 239 -23.21 6.23 -36.52
CA PHE A 239 -22.65 5.24 -35.59
C PHE A 239 -23.34 5.27 -34.22
N MET A 240 -24.66 5.52 -34.22
CA MET A 240 -25.46 5.51 -32.98
C MET A 240 -25.52 4.10 -32.40
N ILE A 241 -25.37 4.01 -31.09
CA ILE A 241 -25.41 2.75 -30.35
C ILE A 241 -26.87 2.30 -30.22
N ARG A 242 -27.17 1.08 -30.67
CA ARG A 242 -28.50 0.45 -30.57
C ARG A 242 -28.51 -0.77 -29.67
N ASP A 243 -27.41 -1.52 -29.70
CA ASP A 243 -27.17 -2.68 -28.84
C ASP A 243 -26.06 -2.33 -27.86
N TRP A 244 -26.26 -2.63 -26.58
CA TRP A 244 -25.22 -2.53 -25.57
C TRP A 244 -24.77 -3.90 -25.06
N ILE A 245 -23.54 -3.93 -24.55
CA ILE A 245 -22.92 -5.12 -23.95
C ILE A 245 -23.14 -5.02 -22.45
N TYR A 246 -23.70 -6.06 -21.86
CA TYR A 246 -24.01 -6.07 -20.44
C TYR A 246 -22.72 -6.26 -19.62
N TYR A 247 -22.54 -5.38 -18.64
CA TYR A 247 -21.56 -5.53 -17.59
C TYR A 247 -22.14 -6.33 -16.44
N ASN A 248 -21.45 -7.38 -15.98
CA ASN A 248 -21.78 -8.01 -14.72
C ASN A 248 -20.92 -7.41 -13.58
N PRO A 249 -21.45 -6.48 -12.76
CA PRO A 249 -20.70 -5.89 -11.66
C PRO A 249 -20.44 -6.84 -10.49
N ASN A 250 -21.24 -7.90 -10.32
CA ASN A 250 -21.25 -8.72 -9.11
C ASN A 250 -21.20 -10.20 -9.44
N TYR A 251 -20.16 -10.86 -8.93
CA TYR A 251 -19.96 -12.31 -8.99
C TYR A 251 -21.07 -13.13 -8.31
N ASP A 252 -21.91 -12.51 -7.46
CA ASP A 252 -22.80 -13.21 -6.52
C ASP A 252 -24.30 -13.18 -6.87
N TYR A 253 -24.73 -12.47 -7.92
CA TYR A 253 -26.14 -12.53 -8.32
C TYR A 253 -26.34 -13.55 -9.42
N GLU A 254 -27.15 -14.57 -9.12
CA GLU A 254 -27.73 -15.51 -10.07
C GLU A 254 -28.12 -14.79 -11.35
N PHE A 255 -27.52 -15.27 -12.45
CA PHE A 255 -27.77 -14.89 -13.84
C PHE A 255 -29.09 -14.14 -14.04
N VAL A 256 -29.02 -12.81 -14.14
CA VAL A 256 -30.04 -12.06 -14.87
C VAL A 256 -30.06 -12.69 -16.27
N ASP A 257 -31.23 -13.18 -16.69
CA ASP A 257 -31.43 -13.77 -18.01
C ASP A 257 -31.13 -12.73 -19.08
N THR A 258 -29.87 -12.71 -19.51
CA THR A 258 -29.28 -11.83 -20.51
C THR A 258 -29.28 -12.53 -21.87
N ALA A 259 -30.24 -13.43 -22.10
CA ALA A 259 -30.39 -14.15 -23.36
C ALA A 259 -30.41 -13.18 -24.54
N GLY A 260 -29.29 -13.14 -25.28
CA GLY A 260 -29.15 -12.36 -26.51
C GLY A 260 -28.16 -11.19 -26.47
N HIS A 261 -27.70 -10.78 -25.29
CA HIS A 261 -26.70 -9.71 -25.13
C HIS A 261 -25.28 -10.24 -25.00
N GLY A 262 -24.30 -9.45 -25.46
CA GLY A 262 -22.89 -9.71 -25.22
C GLY A 262 -22.52 -9.46 -23.76
N ILE A 263 -21.59 -10.24 -23.19
CA ILE A 263 -21.10 -10.09 -21.81
C ILE A 263 -19.58 -10.11 -21.81
N ILE A 264 -18.95 -9.17 -21.11
CA ILE A 264 -17.50 -9.15 -20.85
C ILE A 264 -17.30 -8.76 -19.38
N ASN A 265 -16.55 -9.55 -18.61
CA ASN A 265 -16.13 -9.15 -17.27
C ASN A 265 -14.87 -8.26 -17.35
N TYR A 266 -15.05 -6.95 -17.47
CA TYR A 266 -13.91 -6.05 -17.64
C TYR A 266 -13.04 -5.95 -16.37
N ASN A 267 -13.60 -6.12 -15.18
CA ASN A 267 -12.84 -6.06 -13.92
C ASN A 267 -11.80 -7.16 -13.87
N ASP A 268 -12.17 -8.38 -14.27
CA ASP A 268 -11.24 -9.51 -14.33
C ASP A 268 -10.11 -9.25 -15.32
N LEU A 269 -10.42 -8.66 -16.47
CA LEU A 269 -9.40 -8.34 -17.47
C LEU A 269 -8.42 -7.30 -16.94
N ARG A 270 -8.93 -6.22 -16.33
CA ARG A 270 -8.10 -5.19 -15.71
C ARG A 270 -7.25 -5.78 -14.58
N TYR A 271 -7.86 -6.61 -13.74
CA TYR A 271 -7.17 -7.30 -12.65
C TYR A 271 -6.08 -8.23 -13.20
N ALA A 272 -6.37 -9.02 -14.23
CA ALA A 272 -5.40 -9.93 -14.85
C ALA A 272 -4.19 -9.18 -15.42
N ILE A 273 -4.39 -8.06 -16.12
CA ILE A 273 -3.31 -7.21 -16.63
C ILE A 273 -2.47 -6.64 -15.47
N GLY A 274 -3.13 -6.07 -14.44
CA GLY A 274 -2.45 -5.53 -13.27
C GLY A 274 -1.67 -6.59 -12.47
N GLN A 275 -2.16 -7.83 -12.42
CA GLN A 275 -1.44 -8.93 -11.77
C GLN A 275 -0.17 -9.33 -12.53
N VAL A 276 -0.19 -9.28 -13.87
CA VAL A 276 1.02 -9.57 -14.67
C VAL A 276 2.08 -8.51 -14.42
N GLU A 277 1.67 -7.25 -14.33
CA GLU A 277 2.53 -6.12 -13.96
C GLU A 277 3.12 -6.28 -12.55
N GLU A 278 2.27 -6.52 -11.54
CA GLU A 278 2.70 -6.72 -10.15
C GLU A 278 3.75 -7.85 -10.02
N VAL A 279 3.55 -8.94 -10.77
CA VAL A 279 4.48 -10.08 -10.77
C VAL A 279 5.84 -9.73 -11.39
N ARG A 280 5.90 -8.75 -12.31
CA ARG A 280 7.16 -8.27 -12.91
C ARG A 280 7.97 -7.40 -11.97
N GLU A 281 7.31 -6.50 -11.25
CA GLU A 281 7.91 -5.68 -10.19
C GLU A 281 8.57 -6.56 -9.12
N GLY A 282 7.93 -7.69 -8.83
CA GLY A 282 8.48 -8.75 -7.99
C GLY A 282 7.82 -8.84 -6.63
N PHE A 283 8.10 -9.94 -5.94
CA PHE A 283 7.42 -10.27 -4.69
C PHE A 283 7.87 -9.43 -3.49
N TRP A 284 9.17 -9.12 -3.41
CA TRP A 284 9.74 -8.46 -2.24
C TRP A 284 9.54 -6.96 -2.32
N ARG A 285 8.57 -6.46 -1.56
CA ARG A 285 8.40 -5.04 -1.29
C ARG A 285 9.25 -4.63 -0.09
N TYR A 286 9.82 -3.44 -0.13
CA TYR A 286 10.78 -3.00 0.88
C TYR A 286 10.10 -2.77 2.25
N GLU A 287 8.86 -2.29 2.25
CA GLU A 287 8.04 -2.11 3.45
C GLU A 287 7.76 -3.45 4.15
N MET A 288 7.53 -4.50 3.35
CA MET A 288 7.35 -5.85 3.86
C MET A 288 8.62 -6.35 4.56
N LEU A 289 9.79 -6.13 3.95
CA LEU A 289 11.07 -6.50 4.54
C LEU A 289 11.32 -5.75 5.85
N ILE A 290 11.08 -4.44 5.88
CA ILE A 290 11.17 -3.63 7.11
C ILE A 290 10.27 -4.19 8.19
N ALA A 291 8.99 -4.47 7.88
CA ALA A 291 8.04 -4.98 8.86
C ALA A 291 8.52 -6.30 9.50
N LEU A 292 9.08 -7.21 8.69
CA LEU A 292 9.67 -8.47 9.16
C LEU A 292 10.88 -8.24 10.05
N LEU A 293 11.75 -7.29 9.70
CA LEU A 293 12.93 -6.95 10.49
C LEU A 293 12.51 -6.37 11.86
N TYR A 294 11.55 -5.45 11.91
CA TYR A 294 11.02 -4.91 13.16
C TYR A 294 10.36 -5.99 14.03
N TYR A 295 9.52 -6.84 13.43
CA TYR A 295 8.90 -7.97 14.13
C TYR A 295 9.96 -8.89 14.75
N SER A 296 10.95 -9.30 13.95
CA SER A 296 11.99 -10.23 14.36
C SER A 296 12.88 -9.62 15.44
N LEU A 297 13.20 -8.33 15.33
CA LEU A 297 13.98 -7.61 16.31
C LEU A 297 13.21 -7.43 17.62
N GLY A 298 11.93 -7.06 17.56
CA GLY A 298 11.04 -6.95 18.71
C GLY A 298 10.90 -8.27 19.47
N ALA A 299 10.63 -9.37 18.75
CA ALA A 299 10.56 -10.70 19.33
C ALA A 299 11.90 -11.13 19.97
N ALA A 300 13.02 -10.86 19.29
CA ALA A 300 14.35 -11.12 19.82
C ALA A 300 14.63 -10.32 21.10
N ILE A 301 14.25 -9.03 21.16
CA ILE A 301 14.40 -8.17 22.34
C ILE A 301 13.65 -8.75 23.54
N VAL A 302 12.39 -9.14 23.35
CA VAL A 302 11.52 -9.66 24.40
C VAL A 302 12.07 -10.98 24.97
N LEU A 303 12.48 -11.90 24.09
CA LEU A 303 13.04 -13.18 24.52
C LEU A 303 14.45 -13.04 25.13
N TYR A 304 15.27 -12.16 24.56
CA TYR A 304 16.60 -11.87 25.08
C TYR A 304 16.52 -11.26 26.48
N SER A 305 15.61 -10.29 26.69
CA SER A 305 15.44 -9.66 28.00
C SER A 305 14.93 -10.64 29.06
N PHE A 306 14.14 -11.65 28.68
CA PHE A 306 13.72 -12.74 29.57
C PHE A 306 14.90 -13.57 30.10
N ARG A 307 15.96 -13.75 29.30
CA ARG A 307 17.16 -14.45 29.78
C ARG A 307 18.05 -13.58 30.65
N MET A 308 18.07 -12.28 30.41
CA MET A 308 18.92 -11.34 31.17
C MET A 308 18.34 -11.01 32.55
N ILE A 309 17.01 -10.90 32.64
CA ILE A 309 16.31 -10.43 33.82
C ILE A 309 15.62 -11.60 34.54
N LYS A 310 15.46 -11.49 35.86
CA LYS A 310 14.71 -12.49 36.64
C LYS A 310 13.27 -12.58 36.15
N ALA A 311 12.74 -13.80 36.02
CA ALA A 311 11.38 -14.06 35.53
C ALA A 311 10.31 -13.23 36.27
N ARG A 312 10.41 -13.12 37.60
CA ARG A 312 9.50 -12.30 38.41
C ARG A 312 9.43 -10.84 37.94
N ILE A 313 10.58 -10.21 37.65
CA ILE A 313 10.65 -8.81 37.22
C ILE A 313 10.19 -8.69 35.77
N TRP A 314 10.55 -9.65 34.93
CA TRP A 314 10.16 -9.67 33.53
C TRP A 314 8.64 -9.75 33.36
N PHE A 315 7.96 -10.67 34.07
CA PHE A 315 6.50 -10.76 34.03
C PHE A 315 5.83 -9.50 34.60
N ALA A 316 6.40 -8.91 35.66
CA ALA A 316 5.90 -7.65 36.20
C ALA A 316 6.03 -6.50 35.18
N ALA A 317 7.12 -6.45 34.40
CA ALA A 317 7.28 -5.46 33.33
C ALA A 317 6.28 -5.69 32.20
N LEU A 318 6.02 -6.95 31.82
CA LEU A 318 5.03 -7.30 30.79
C LEU A 318 3.62 -6.85 31.21
N ILE A 319 3.19 -7.21 32.41
CA ILE A 319 1.90 -6.78 32.98
C ILE A 319 1.85 -5.26 33.05
N GLY A 320 2.91 -4.63 33.56
CA GLY A 320 3.00 -3.18 33.67
C GLY A 320 2.96 -2.46 32.32
N THR A 321 3.50 -3.07 31.25
CA THR A 321 3.40 -2.52 29.88
C THR A 321 1.94 -2.51 29.42
N GLY A 322 1.19 -3.59 29.68
CA GLY A 322 -0.24 -3.64 29.40
C GLY A 322 -1.04 -2.61 30.20
N LEU A 323 -0.72 -2.44 31.49
CA LEU A 323 -1.33 -1.41 32.33
C LEU A 323 -1.03 0.00 31.82
N TRP A 324 0.22 0.29 31.44
CA TRP A 324 0.59 1.57 30.83
C TRP A 324 -0.16 1.82 29.53
N ALA A 325 -0.31 0.80 28.67
CA ALA A 325 -1.06 0.95 27.41
C ALA A 325 -2.53 1.31 27.67
N ILE A 326 -3.19 0.66 28.64
CA ILE A 326 -4.57 0.97 29.02
C ILE A 326 -4.67 2.38 29.60
N LEU A 327 -3.77 2.74 30.52
CA LEU A 327 -3.77 4.06 31.15
C LEU A 327 -3.54 5.17 30.13
N LEU A 328 -2.57 5.00 29.22
CA LEU A 328 -2.27 5.98 28.17
C LEU A 328 -3.41 6.08 27.17
N GLY A 329 -3.99 4.96 26.75
CA GLY A 329 -5.16 4.95 25.86
C GLY A 329 -6.35 5.71 26.48
N LEU A 330 -6.58 5.53 27.78
CA LEU A 330 -7.63 6.27 28.50
C LEU A 330 -7.31 7.76 28.61
N VAL A 331 -6.07 8.13 28.94
CA VAL A 331 -5.65 9.53 29.00
C VAL A 331 -5.82 10.20 27.64
N PHE A 332 -5.30 9.61 26.56
CA PHE A 332 -5.39 10.17 25.22
C PHE A 332 -6.83 10.30 24.73
N SER A 333 -7.70 9.33 25.07
CA SER A 333 -9.12 9.40 24.73
C SER A 333 -9.88 10.49 25.50
N LEU A 334 -9.38 10.95 26.65
CA LEU A 334 -10.03 11.98 27.46
C LEU A 334 -9.47 13.39 27.24
N SER A 335 -8.24 13.50 26.74
CA SER A 335 -7.52 14.76 26.67
C SER A 335 -7.64 15.50 25.34
N ASP A 336 -8.38 14.95 24.37
CA ASP A 336 -8.47 15.45 22.97
C ASP A 336 -7.10 15.89 22.43
N MET A 337 -6.06 15.11 22.76
CA MET A 337 -4.68 15.45 22.41
C MET A 337 -4.45 15.24 20.91
N GLU A 338 -3.87 16.25 20.28
CA GLU A 338 -3.34 16.14 18.92
C GLU A 338 -2.22 15.09 18.83
N GLU A 339 -1.99 14.57 17.62
CA GLU A 339 -1.03 13.49 17.37
C GLU A 339 0.39 13.82 17.87
N GLU A 340 0.85 15.07 17.68
CA GLU A 340 2.15 15.52 18.18
C GLU A 340 2.26 15.48 19.71
N GLY A 341 1.16 15.75 20.41
CA GLY A 341 1.06 15.63 21.86
C GLY A 341 1.20 14.17 22.30
N VAL A 342 0.57 13.24 21.58
CA VAL A 342 0.68 11.80 21.84
C VAL A 342 2.12 11.32 21.69
N PHE A 343 2.79 11.69 20.58
CA PHE A 343 4.20 11.34 20.35
C PHE A 343 5.12 11.91 21.44
N SER A 344 4.88 13.15 21.87
CA SER A 344 5.63 13.82 22.94
C SER A 344 5.54 13.06 24.26
N VAL A 345 4.36 12.57 24.63
CA VAL A 345 4.16 11.78 25.86
C VAL A 345 4.93 10.47 25.80
N PHE A 346 4.90 9.74 24.67
CA PHE A 346 5.66 8.51 24.53
C PHE A 346 7.18 8.75 24.60
N LEU A 347 7.69 9.81 23.96
CA LEU A 347 9.09 10.18 24.02
C LEU A 347 9.52 10.58 25.44
N PHE A 348 8.68 11.36 26.14
CA PHE A 348 8.92 11.72 27.53
C PHE A 348 8.98 10.49 28.44
N LEU A 349 8.04 9.56 28.31
CA LEU A 349 8.03 8.32 29.09
C LEU A 349 9.25 7.44 28.81
N PHE A 350 9.66 7.32 27.54
CA PHE A 350 10.89 6.63 27.19
C PHE A 350 12.10 7.25 27.89
N LEU A 351 12.27 8.57 27.81
CA LEU A 351 13.37 9.28 28.45
C LEU A 351 13.33 9.14 29.98
N ALA A 352 12.14 9.20 30.59
CA ALA A 352 11.94 8.99 32.01
C ALA A 352 12.35 7.57 32.44
N PHE A 353 11.90 6.54 31.73
CA PHE A 353 12.28 5.15 32.01
C PHE A 353 13.78 4.93 31.84
N LEU A 354 14.39 5.47 30.78
CA LEU A 354 15.82 5.34 30.55
C LEU A 354 16.63 6.05 31.64
N ALA A 355 16.25 7.28 32.01
CA ALA A 355 16.91 8.05 33.05
C ALA A 355 16.80 7.34 34.42
N LEU A 356 15.61 6.88 34.79
CA LEU A 356 15.37 6.13 36.03
C LEU A 356 16.15 4.81 36.04
N ALA A 357 16.18 4.07 34.92
CA ALA A 357 16.97 2.85 34.81
C ALA A 357 18.45 3.12 35.06
N VAL A 358 19.02 4.14 34.39
CA VAL A 358 20.43 4.50 34.57
C VAL A 358 20.73 4.94 36.00
N TRP A 359 19.87 5.78 36.59
CA TRP A 359 20.03 6.28 37.95
C TRP A 359 19.99 5.13 38.97
N LEU A 360 18.92 4.32 38.98
CA LEU A 360 18.75 3.23 39.94
C LEU A 360 19.82 2.14 39.80
N ILE A 361 20.20 1.79 38.56
CA ILE A 361 21.25 0.78 38.31
C ILE A 361 22.60 1.26 38.84
N ARG A 362 22.95 2.54 38.64
CA ARG A 362 24.21 3.11 39.14
C ARG A 362 24.21 3.33 40.64
N GLY A 363 23.07 3.73 41.21
CA GLY A 363 22.87 3.89 42.65
C GLY A 363 22.86 2.56 43.42
N LYS A 364 22.73 1.43 42.70
CA LYS A 364 22.52 0.09 43.28
C LYS A 364 21.26 0.02 44.16
N GLU A 365 20.28 0.85 43.82
CA GLU A 365 19.03 0.97 44.56
C GLU A 365 17.98 0.04 43.95
N ASN A 366 17.20 -0.60 44.83
CA ASN A 366 16.01 -1.38 44.53
C ASN A 366 16.09 -2.18 43.20
N LYS A 367 16.66 -3.39 43.29
CA LYS A 367 16.90 -4.26 42.12
C LYS A 367 15.63 -4.57 41.31
N PHE A 368 14.47 -4.56 41.97
CA PHE A 368 13.18 -4.77 41.31
C PHE A 368 12.80 -3.61 40.39
N PHE A 369 12.73 -2.37 40.89
CA PHE A 369 12.34 -1.21 40.09
C PHE A 369 13.36 -0.82 39.02
N SER A 370 14.65 -0.97 39.31
CA SER A 370 15.70 -0.77 38.30
C SER A 370 15.55 -1.75 37.13
N GLY A 371 15.12 -2.99 37.41
CA GLY A 371 14.86 -3.98 36.36
C GLY A 371 13.61 -3.68 35.54
N LEU A 372 12.54 -3.19 36.17
CA LEU A 372 11.31 -2.77 35.49
C LEU A 372 11.57 -1.62 34.51
N THR A 373 12.15 -0.53 35.00
CA THR A 373 12.45 0.68 34.21
C THR A 373 13.43 0.37 33.08
N PHE A 374 14.42 -0.49 33.33
CA PHE A 374 15.32 -0.99 32.29
C PHE A 374 14.59 -1.73 31.17
N LEU A 375 13.67 -2.63 31.52
CA LEU A 375 12.89 -3.38 30.53
C LEU A 375 11.99 -2.48 29.69
N TRP A 376 11.27 -1.55 30.32
CA TRP A 376 10.42 -0.60 29.58
C TRP A 376 11.24 0.29 28.64
N ALA A 377 12.39 0.80 29.09
CA ALA A 377 13.29 1.56 28.22
C ALA A 377 13.87 0.72 27.08
N MET A 378 14.17 -0.56 27.31
CA MET A 378 14.70 -1.46 26.27
C MET A 378 13.65 -1.83 25.23
N TRP A 379 12.43 -2.12 25.66
CA TRP A 379 11.33 -2.52 24.77
C TRP A 379 10.81 -1.36 23.92
N SER A 380 10.76 -0.15 24.48
CA SER A 380 10.32 1.04 23.75
C SER A 380 11.36 1.61 22.78
N GLN A 381 12.65 1.24 22.92
CA GLN A 381 13.74 1.80 22.10
C GLN A 381 13.50 1.69 20.59
N LEU A 382 12.89 0.59 20.14
CA LEU A 382 12.57 0.39 18.72
C LEU A 382 11.61 1.45 18.16
N ALA A 383 10.75 2.03 18.99
CA ALA A 383 9.79 3.03 18.59
C ALA A 383 10.33 4.46 18.66
N VAL A 384 11.44 4.71 19.36
CA VAL A 384 11.91 6.08 19.68
C VAL A 384 12.23 6.89 18.44
N PHE A 385 13.03 6.39 17.51
CA PHE A 385 13.38 7.16 16.32
C PHE A 385 12.19 7.34 15.37
N PRO A 386 11.36 6.32 15.07
CA PRO A 386 10.09 6.52 14.38
C PRO A 386 9.19 7.57 15.03
N LEU A 387 9.09 7.58 16.37
CA LEU A 387 8.30 8.58 17.10
C LEU A 387 8.89 9.99 16.98
N ILE A 388 10.22 10.14 17.00
CA ILE A 388 10.87 11.45 16.76
C ILE A 388 10.54 11.95 15.35
N VAL A 389 10.62 11.07 14.34
CA VAL A 389 10.32 11.44 12.96
C VAL A 389 8.84 11.74 12.78
N ALA A 390 7.95 10.94 13.38
CA ALA A 390 6.51 11.20 13.36
C ALA A 390 6.16 12.53 14.03
N PHE A 391 6.78 12.83 15.18
CA PHE A 391 6.64 14.11 15.86
C PHE A 391 7.08 15.28 14.96
N VAL A 392 8.29 15.23 14.40
CA VAL A 392 8.78 16.27 13.49
C VAL A 392 7.90 16.38 12.24
N SER A 393 7.47 15.26 11.68
CA SER A 393 6.61 15.23 10.49
C SER A 393 5.27 15.90 10.75
N GLU A 394 4.65 15.66 11.91
CA GLU A 394 3.34 16.23 12.22
C GLU A 394 3.46 17.72 12.60
N THR A 395 4.44 18.09 13.42
CA THR A 395 4.67 19.50 13.82
C THR A 395 5.02 20.39 12.63
N TYR A 396 5.69 19.87 11.60
CA TYR A 396 6.06 20.61 10.39
C TYR A 396 5.27 20.15 9.16
N LYS A 397 4.07 19.61 9.33
CA LYS A 397 3.28 19.07 8.21
C LYS A 397 2.86 20.13 7.21
N TYR A 398 2.37 21.24 7.73
CA TYR A 398 1.85 22.35 6.94
C TYR A 398 2.63 23.63 7.24
N GLU A 399 2.87 24.40 6.19
CA GLU A 399 3.25 25.80 6.30
C GLU A 399 2.10 26.63 5.74
N GLU A 400 1.72 27.63 6.53
CA GLU A 400 0.73 28.61 6.12
C GLU A 400 1.32 29.48 5.02
N ARG A 401 0.82 29.30 3.80
CA ARG A 401 1.13 30.20 2.70
C ARG A 401 -0.04 31.15 2.55
N VAL A 402 0.24 32.45 2.70
CA VAL A 402 -0.74 33.46 2.30
C VAL A 402 -0.84 33.40 0.79
N VAL A 403 -1.96 32.83 0.34
CA VAL A 403 -2.36 32.83 -1.05
C VAL A 403 -3.42 33.90 -1.16
N ASP A 404 -3.14 34.91 -1.98
CA ASP A 404 -4.17 35.86 -2.34
C ASP A 404 -5.27 35.08 -3.07
N THR A 405 -6.38 34.84 -2.38
CA THR A 405 -7.58 34.32 -3.01
C THR A 405 -8.61 35.42 -3.11
N VAL A 406 -9.61 35.09 -3.92
CA VAL A 406 -10.72 35.93 -4.28
C VAL A 406 -11.34 36.66 -3.12
N TYR A 407 -11.48 35.99 -1.98
CA TYR A 407 -12.23 36.55 -0.86
C TYR A 407 -11.35 37.40 0.06
N GLY A 408 -10.12 37.69 -0.36
CA GLY A 408 -9.05 38.28 0.45
C GLY A 408 -7.89 37.29 0.62
N PRO A 409 -6.77 37.71 1.22
CA PRO A 409 -5.68 36.79 1.56
C PRO A 409 -6.25 35.63 2.38
N THR A 410 -6.17 34.43 1.84
CA THR A 410 -6.49 33.21 2.58
C THR A 410 -5.21 32.44 2.82
N VAL A 411 -5.18 31.79 3.96
CA VAL A 411 -4.09 30.91 4.30
C VAL A 411 -4.38 29.57 3.65
N GLU A 412 -3.57 29.17 2.67
CA GLU A 412 -3.54 27.79 2.17
C GLU A 412 -2.47 27.01 2.95
N GLU A 413 -2.85 25.83 3.41
CA GLU A 413 -1.93 24.88 4.03
C GLU A 413 -1.19 24.12 2.93
N VAL A 414 0.09 24.44 2.74
CA VAL A 414 0.96 23.72 1.79
C VAL A 414 1.84 22.77 2.58
N LYS A 415 2.01 21.53 2.08
CA LYS A 415 2.93 20.56 2.68
C LYS A 415 4.36 21.10 2.66
N THR A 416 5.05 21.04 3.79
CA THR A 416 6.41 21.57 3.87
C THR A 416 7.41 20.68 3.14
N PRO A 417 8.54 21.24 2.64
CA PRO A 417 9.62 20.45 2.06
C PRO A 417 10.20 19.40 3.01
N LEU A 418 10.14 19.66 4.33
CA LEU A 418 10.60 18.71 5.34
C LEU A 418 9.65 17.51 5.43
N TYR A 419 8.33 17.76 5.46
CA TYR A 419 7.31 16.70 5.46
C TYR A 419 7.42 15.81 4.20
N THR A 420 7.57 16.43 3.03
CA THR A 420 7.75 15.68 1.77
C THR A 420 9.04 14.85 1.81
N TRP A 421 10.15 15.44 2.26
CA TRP A 421 11.42 14.72 2.37
C TRP A 421 11.33 13.53 3.34
N ILE A 422 10.67 13.68 4.48
CA ILE A 422 10.45 12.59 5.45
C ILE A 422 9.67 11.45 4.81
N ASN A 423 8.58 11.76 4.10
CA ASN A 423 7.77 10.74 3.43
C ASN A 423 8.54 10.03 2.32
N ASP A 424 9.28 10.77 1.50
CA ASP A 424 10.09 10.19 0.41
C ASP A 424 11.25 9.33 0.94
N ASN A 425 11.67 9.54 2.20
CA ASN A 425 12.78 8.82 2.84
C ASN A 425 12.33 7.93 4.01
N PHE A 426 11.03 7.69 4.16
CA PHE A 426 10.48 6.94 5.29
C PHE A 426 11.13 5.55 5.44
N GLU A 427 11.30 4.88 4.30
CA GLU A 427 12.00 3.62 4.16
C GLU A 427 13.46 3.64 4.70
N ASN A 428 14.22 4.66 4.34
CA ASN A 428 15.61 4.83 4.78
C ASN A 428 15.70 5.14 6.28
N ILE A 429 14.77 5.96 6.78
CA ILE A 429 14.63 6.34 8.19
C ILE A 429 14.41 5.11 9.05
N PHE A 430 13.47 4.23 8.66
CA PHE A 430 13.14 3.03 9.42
C PHE A 430 14.29 2.02 9.42
N THR A 431 15.01 1.88 8.31
CA THR A 431 16.22 1.04 8.23
C THR A 431 17.37 1.59 9.06
N PHE A 432 17.56 2.90 9.07
CA PHE A 432 18.55 3.54 9.96
C PHE A 432 18.24 3.24 11.43
N ASN A 433 16.97 3.32 11.86
CA ASN A 433 16.59 2.99 13.23
C ASN A 433 16.91 1.54 13.63
N LEU A 434 16.70 0.58 12.72
CA LEU A 434 17.09 -0.81 12.96
C LEU A 434 18.60 -0.92 13.26
N GLY A 435 19.43 -0.27 12.45
CA GLY A 435 20.88 -0.20 12.68
C GLY A 435 21.25 0.51 13.98
N LEU A 436 20.61 1.65 14.26
CA LEU A 436 20.80 2.43 15.48
C LEU A 436 20.47 1.60 16.72
N PHE A 437 19.38 0.84 16.70
CA PHE A 437 19.02 -0.05 17.80
C PHE A 437 20.12 -1.07 18.08
N LEU A 438 20.71 -1.70 17.06
CA LEU A 438 21.80 -2.67 17.24
C LEU A 438 23.04 -2.04 17.89
N VAL A 439 23.37 -0.80 17.49
CA VAL A 439 24.46 -0.03 18.09
C VAL A 439 24.16 0.28 19.56
N LEU A 440 22.97 0.78 19.86
CA LEU A 440 22.54 1.10 21.23
C LEU A 440 22.48 -0.15 22.11
N LEU A 441 22.04 -1.28 21.56
CA LEU A 441 22.03 -2.57 22.25
C LEU A 441 23.44 -2.94 22.71
N PHE A 442 24.42 -2.86 21.81
CA PHE A 442 25.81 -3.22 22.11
C PHE A 442 26.49 -2.22 23.07
N LEU A 443 26.29 -0.92 22.86
CA LEU A 443 27.00 0.14 23.59
C LEU A 443 26.35 0.50 24.93
N ILE A 444 25.02 0.41 25.04
CA ILE A 444 24.26 0.89 26.20
C ILE A 444 23.58 -0.26 26.93
N TYR A 445 22.67 -0.98 26.27
CA TYR A 445 21.80 -1.93 26.96
C TYR A 445 22.54 -3.16 27.50
N ILE A 446 23.44 -3.77 26.73
CA ILE A 446 24.24 -4.92 27.21
C ILE A 446 25.11 -4.51 28.41
N PRO A 447 25.88 -3.41 28.39
CA PRO A 447 26.61 -2.95 29.57
C PRO A 447 25.71 -2.64 30.77
N LEU A 448 24.55 -2.02 30.54
CA LEU A 448 23.61 -1.66 31.59
C LEU A 448 23.00 -2.90 32.24
N ALA A 449 22.59 -3.89 31.44
CA ALA A 449 22.10 -5.18 31.92
C ALA A 449 23.15 -5.92 32.75
N ARG A 450 24.42 -5.93 32.32
CA ARG A 450 25.51 -6.55 33.10
C ARG A 450 25.72 -5.86 34.45
N ARG A 451 25.63 -4.53 34.50
CA ARG A 451 25.71 -3.77 35.76
C ARG A 451 24.53 -4.09 36.67
N TRP A 452 23.31 -4.13 36.11
CA TRP A 452 22.11 -4.49 36.87
C TRP A 452 22.20 -5.90 37.46
N GLN A 453 22.69 -6.88 36.69
CA GLN A 453 22.89 -8.25 37.17
C GLN A 453 23.84 -8.32 38.38
N ALA A 454 24.90 -7.51 38.36
CA ALA A 454 25.91 -7.44 39.42
C ALA A 454 25.43 -6.73 40.71
N ASN A 455 24.30 -6.04 40.68
CA ASN A 455 23.77 -5.37 41.89
C ASN A 455 23.28 -6.42 42.91
N PRO A 456 23.49 -6.18 44.22
CA PRO A 456 23.08 -7.12 45.27
C PRO A 456 21.55 -7.30 45.31
N GLU A 457 21.11 -8.47 45.75
CA GLU A 457 19.69 -8.71 46.04
C GLU A 457 19.41 -8.15 47.44
N GLN A 458 18.71 -7.03 47.50
CA GLN A 458 18.17 -6.46 48.74
C GLN A 458 16.74 -6.93 48.93
#